data_AF-A0A9P7DXX8-F1
#
_entry.id   AF-A0A9P7DXX8-F1
#
_cell.length_a   1.000
_cell.length_b   1.000
_cell.length_c   1.000
_cell.angle_alpha   90.00
_cell.angle_beta   90.00
_cell.angle_gamma   90.00
#
_symmetry.space_group_name_H-M   'P 1'
#
loop_
_entity.id
_entity.type
_entity.pdbx_description
1 polymer ?
#
loop_
_entity_poly.entity_id
_entity_poly.type
_entity_poly.pdbx_seq_one_letter_code
_entity_poly.pdbx_strand_id
1 'polypeptide(L)'
;MADSLAWHYVADHKIQHMWNKSAAECDQQHENGLHLNKYVLLYEELSYVMNFGDIRQLETCLVTWILMFKATGKHKYANVMLEFLCNVHFVYPEGLK
;
A
#
# COMPACT_ATOMS: atom_id res chain seq x y z
N MET A 1 -16.68 5.16 -12.58
CA MET A 1 -15.79 6.22 -13.09
C MET A 1 -14.49 6.27 -12.30
N ALA A 2 -14.54 6.35 -10.96
CA ALA A 2 -13.35 6.25 -10.10
C ALA A 2 -12.57 4.95 -10.30
N ASP A 3 -13.24 3.79 -10.34
CA ASP A 3 -12.57 2.49 -10.51
C ASP A 3 -11.84 2.36 -11.86
N SER A 4 -12.41 2.93 -12.93
CA SER A 4 -11.76 2.89 -14.25
C SER A 4 -10.54 3.81 -14.30
N LEU A 5 -10.57 4.92 -13.57
CA LEU A 5 -9.42 5.81 -13.43
C LEU A 5 -8.31 5.16 -12.59
N ALA A 6 -8.66 4.52 -11.46
CA ALA A 6 -7.69 3.78 -10.65
C ALA A 6 -7.02 2.64 -11.43
N TRP A 7 -7.80 1.90 -12.22
CA TRP A 7 -7.27 0.85 -13.10
C TRP A 7 -6.29 1.37 -14.15
N HIS A 8 -6.64 2.45 -14.85
CA HIS A 8 -5.81 2.96 -15.95
C HIS A 8 -4.61 3.80 -15.50
N TYR A 9 -4.68 4.44 -14.33
CA TYR A 9 -3.68 5.41 -13.89
C TYR A 9 -2.94 5.02 -12.60
N VAL A 10 -3.23 3.86 -12.00
CA VAL A 10 -2.57 3.44 -10.75
C VAL A 10 -2.24 1.95 -10.69
N ALA A 11 -3.16 1.09 -11.12
CA ALA A 11 -3.02 -0.37 -11.04
C ALA A 11 -2.55 -1.04 -12.36
N ASP A 12 -2.17 -0.26 -13.37
CA ASP A 12 -1.82 -0.80 -14.68
C ASP A 12 -0.39 -1.41 -14.68
N HIS A 13 -0.24 -2.57 -15.32
CA HIS A 13 1.04 -3.28 -15.53
C HIS A 13 2.02 -2.47 -16.39
N LYS A 14 1.53 -1.41 -17.03
CA LYS A 14 2.31 -0.45 -17.82
C LYS A 14 3.45 0.21 -17.07
N ILE A 15 3.40 0.32 -15.73
CA ILE A 15 4.52 0.86 -14.94
C ILE A 15 5.80 0.05 -15.18
N GLN A 16 5.71 -1.28 -15.22
CA GLN A 16 6.87 -2.15 -15.50
C GLN A 16 7.43 -1.92 -16.91
N HIS A 17 6.57 -1.61 -17.88
CA HIS A 17 7.00 -1.31 -19.24
C HIS A 17 7.70 0.05 -19.37
N MET A 18 7.44 1.01 -18.46
CA MET A 18 8.13 2.29 -18.45
C MET A 18 9.59 2.16 -18.00
N TRP A 19 9.89 1.22 -17.09
CA TRP A 19 11.25 0.98 -16.61
C TRP A 19 12.22 0.47 -17.69
N ASN A 20 11.70 -0.04 -18.80
CA ASN A 20 12.51 -0.52 -19.94
C ASN A 20 12.72 0.55 -21.03
N LYS A 21 12.19 1.77 -20.86
CA LYS A 21 12.37 2.86 -21.82
C LYS A 21 13.73 3.54 -21.63
N SER A 22 14.29 4.08 -22.71
CA SER A 22 15.52 4.88 -22.60
C SER A 22 15.24 6.18 -21.84
N ALA A 23 16.27 6.76 -21.20
CA ALA A 23 16.12 8.00 -20.42
C ALA A 23 15.56 9.19 -21.24
N ALA A 24 15.71 9.17 -22.57
CA ALA A 24 15.16 10.19 -23.46
C ALA A 24 13.65 10.00 -23.74
N GLU A 25 13.11 8.81 -23.53
CA GLU A 25 11.71 8.44 -23.77
C GLU A 25 10.92 8.27 -22.47
N CYS A 26 11.60 8.31 -21.32
CA CYS A 26 11.00 8.15 -20.00
C CYS A 26 10.48 9.49 -19.48
N ASP A 27 9.16 9.65 -19.45
CA ASP A 27 8.52 10.77 -18.77
C ASP A 27 8.54 10.55 -17.25
N GLN A 28 9.59 11.07 -16.61
CA GLN A 28 9.80 10.92 -15.18
C GLN A 28 8.74 11.66 -14.35
N GLN A 29 8.15 12.74 -14.86
CA GLN A 29 7.08 13.44 -14.15
C GLN A 29 5.81 12.59 -14.12
N HIS A 30 5.47 11.98 -15.26
CA HIS A 30 4.35 11.06 -15.35
C HIS A 30 4.55 9.85 -14.42
N GLU A 31 5.72 9.22 -14.45
CA GLU A 31 6.02 8.07 -13.57
C GLU A 31 5.91 8.41 -12.08
N ASN A 32 6.49 9.53 -11.66
CA ASN A 32 6.37 10.00 -10.28
C ASN A 32 4.90 10.26 -9.90
N GLY A 33 4.10 10.80 -10.81
CA GLY A 33 2.66 11.00 -10.61
C GLY A 33 1.90 9.68 -10.41
N LEU A 34 2.20 8.65 -11.20
CA LEU A 34 1.59 7.32 -11.03
C LEU A 34 1.96 6.70 -9.66
N HIS A 35 3.22 6.80 -9.26
CA HIS A 35 3.67 6.33 -7.94
C HIS A 35 2.97 7.07 -6.80
N LEU A 36 2.86 8.39 -6.90
CA LEU A 36 2.15 9.20 -5.90
C LEU A 36 0.69 8.76 -5.79
N ASN A 37 -0.02 8.63 -6.92
CA ASN A 37 -1.41 8.20 -6.92
C ASN A 37 -1.58 6.81 -6.26
N LYS A 38 -0.64 5.89 -6.48
CA LYS A 38 -0.63 4.57 -5.82
C LYS A 38 -0.55 4.67 -4.30
N TYR A 39 0.35 5.51 -3.80
CA TYR A 39 0.49 5.69 -2.35
C TYR A 39 -0.70 6.43 -1.75
N VAL A 40 -1.27 7.40 -2.46
CA VAL A 40 -2.47 8.13 -2.00
C VAL A 40 -3.69 7.20 -1.94
N LEU A 41 -3.91 6.33 -2.93
CA LEU A 41 -4.99 5.34 -2.88
C LEU A 41 -4.82 4.36 -1.73
N LEU A 42 -3.60 3.87 -1.49
CA LEU A 42 -3.33 2.99 -0.34
C LEU A 42 -3.63 3.68 1.01
N TYR A 43 -3.36 4.98 1.11
CA TYR A 43 -3.68 5.78 2.30
C TYR A 43 -5.17 6.03 2.46
N GLU A 44 -5.87 6.30 1.36
CA GLU A 44 -7.32 6.47 1.36
C GLU A 44 -8.02 5.17 1.78
N GLU A 45 -7.62 4.03 1.21
CA GLU A 45 -8.15 2.71 1.56
C GLU A 45 -7.94 2.45 3.06
N LEU A 46 -6.73 2.66 3.58
CA LEU A 46 -6.44 2.52 5.01
C LEU A 46 -7.37 3.40 5.86
N SER A 47 -7.54 4.66 5.46
CA SER A 47 -8.40 5.62 6.18
C SER A 47 -9.87 5.21 6.15
N TYR A 48 -10.35 4.74 5.00
CA TYR A 48 -11.71 4.24 4.82
C TYR A 48 -11.98 3.03 5.71
N VAL A 49 -11.13 2.00 5.66
CA VAL A 49 -11.34 0.77 6.43
C VAL A 49 -11.26 1.00 7.94
N MET A 50 -10.37 1.91 8.39
CA MET A 50 -10.32 2.32 9.79
C MET A 50 -11.59 3.03 10.25
N ASN A 51 -12.16 3.91 9.41
CA ASN A 51 -13.39 4.62 9.74
C ASN A 51 -14.62 3.71 9.70
N PHE A 52 -14.65 2.76 8.76
CA PHE A 52 -15.74 1.79 8.66
C PHE A 52 -15.66 0.71 9.74
N GLY A 53 -14.46 0.41 10.22
CA GLY A 53 -14.20 -0.64 11.21
C GLY A 53 -14.03 -2.03 10.60
N ASP A 54 -13.66 -2.15 9.33
CA ASP A 54 -13.33 -3.45 8.72
C ASP A 54 -11.92 -3.87 9.13
N ILE A 55 -11.82 -4.65 10.21
CA ILE A 55 -10.55 -5.11 10.76
C ILE A 55 -9.81 -6.05 9.80
N ARG A 56 -10.50 -6.90 9.06
CA ARG A 56 -9.84 -7.84 8.13
C ARG A 56 -9.19 -7.10 6.97
N GLN A 57 -9.90 -6.11 6.43
CA GLN A 57 -9.33 -5.28 5.37
C GLN A 57 -8.19 -4.41 5.89
N LEU A 58 -8.32 -3.86 7.11
CA LEU A 58 -7.25 -3.13 7.79
C LEU A 58 -5.96 -3.95 7.90
N GLU A 59 -6.04 -5.20 8.39
CA GLU A 59 -4.89 -6.10 8.50
C GLU A 59 -4.21 -6.32 7.14
N THR A 60 -5.01 -6.46 6.08
CA THR A 60 -4.50 -6.61 4.71
C THR A 60 -3.75 -5.36 4.25
N CYS A 61 -4.30 -4.16 4.50
CA CYS A 61 -3.63 -2.90 4.20
C CYS A 61 -2.31 -2.74 4.98
N LEU A 62 -2.27 -3.15 6.25
CA LEU A 62 -1.09 -3.03 7.11
C LEU A 62 0.12 -3.79 6.55
N VAL A 63 -0.06 -4.93 5.88
CA VAL A 63 1.04 -5.67 5.25
C VAL A 63 1.80 -4.80 4.24
N THR A 64 1.09 -4.08 3.39
CA THR A 64 1.70 -3.18 2.39
C THR A 64 2.43 -2.01 3.06
N TRP A 65 1.82 -1.42 4.10
CA TRP A 65 2.43 -0.34 4.88
C TRP A 65 3.70 -0.76 5.62
N ILE A 66 3.74 -1.97 6.19
CA ILE A 66 4.92 -2.53 6.84
C ILE A 66 6.09 -2.59 5.84
N LEU A 67 5.85 -3.10 4.63
CA LEU A 67 6.88 -3.20 3.60
C LEU A 67 7.41 -1.82 3.19
N MET A 68 6.52 -0.85 2.96
CA MET A 68 6.90 0.52 2.63
C MET A 68 7.72 1.18 3.75
N PHE A 69 7.30 1.01 5.00
CA PHE A 69 8.02 1.58 6.14
C PHE A 69 9.38 0.93 6.37
N LYS A 70 9.52 -0.39 6.15
CA LYS A 70 10.84 -1.03 6.14
C LYS A 70 11.74 -0.48 5.03
N ALA A 71 11.21 -0.34 3.82
CA ALA A 71 11.98 0.14 2.66
C ALA A 71 12.44 1.60 2.81
N THR A 72 11.66 2.44 3.50
CA THR A 72 11.93 3.88 3.68
C THR A 72 12.64 4.23 5.00
N GLY A 73 13.10 3.23 5.76
CA GLY A 73 13.82 3.44 7.03
C GLY A 73 12.92 3.79 8.23
N LYS A 74 11.60 3.70 8.07
CA LYS A 74 10.59 3.95 9.12
C LYS A 74 10.37 2.71 10.01
N HIS A 75 11.46 2.09 10.45
CA HIS A 75 11.45 0.79 11.12
C HIS A 75 10.62 0.74 12.40
N LYS A 76 10.55 1.85 13.16
CA LYS A 76 9.73 1.94 14.38
C LYS A 76 8.27 1.57 14.10
N TYR A 77 7.68 2.14 13.05
CA TYR A 77 6.28 1.89 12.70
C TYR A 77 6.09 0.50 12.11
N ALA A 78 6.99 0.08 11.23
CA ALA A 78 6.95 -1.25 10.64
C ALA A 78 7.01 -2.36 11.70
N ASN A 79 7.87 -2.22 12.70
CA ASN A 79 8.04 -3.22 13.74
C ASN A 79 6.80 -3.29 14.64
N VAL A 80 6.24 -2.14 15.04
CA VAL A 80 5.00 -2.11 15.83
C VAL A 80 3.83 -2.73 15.07
N MET A 81 3.65 -2.38 13.80
CA MET A 81 2.58 -2.95 12.96
C MET A 81 2.77 -4.45 12.74
N LEU A 82 4.01 -4.91 12.53
CA LEU A 82 4.31 -6.32 12.37
C LEU A 82 4.05 -7.11 13.65
N GLU A 83 4.48 -6.58 14.80
CA GLU A 83 4.25 -7.18 16.10
C GLU A 83 2.75 -7.27 16.41
N PHE A 84 1.98 -6.21 16.10
CA PHE A 84 0.52 -6.23 16.22
C PHE A 84 -0.11 -7.37 15.41
N LEU A 85 0.21 -7.49 14.11
CA LEU A 85 -0.32 -8.57 13.26
C LEU A 85 0.10 -9.95 13.78
N CYS A 86 1.35 -10.11 14.20
CA CYS A 86 1.83 -11.37 14.77
C CYS A 86 1.06 -11.75 16.04
N ASN A 87 0.79 -10.79 16.91
CA ASN A 87 0.08 -11.03 18.15
C ASN A 87 -1.38 -11.46 17.89
N VAL A 88 -2.09 -10.75 17.01
CA VAL A 88 -3.47 -11.09 16.63
C VAL A 88 -3.55 -12.48 16.01
N HIS A 89 -2.67 -12.83 15.08
CA HIS A 89 -2.79 -14.10 14.36
C HIS A 89 -2.22 -15.31 15.11
N PHE A 90 -1.14 -15.13 15.88
CA PHE A 90 -0.36 -16.25 16.43
C PHE A 90 -0.31 -16.32 17.96
N VAL A 91 -0.58 -15.22 18.68
CA VAL A 91 -0.41 -15.17 20.14
C VAL A 91 -1.75 -15.17 20.87
N TYR A 92 -2.72 -14.39 20.40
CA TYR A 92 -4.01 -14.28 21.09
C TYR A 92 -4.86 -15.55 20.95
N PRO A 93 -5.61 -15.92 22.01
CA PRO A 93 -6.51 -17.07 21.96
C PRO A 93 -7.73 -16.78 21.07
N GLU A 94 -8.39 -17.83 20.61
CA GLU A 94 -9.65 -17.69 19.85
C GLU A 94 -10.69 -16.90 20.68
N GLY A 95 -11.33 -15.92 20.03
CA GLY A 95 -12.24 -14.96 20.67
C GLY A 95 -11.59 -13.61 21.06
N LEU A 96 -10.26 -13.52 21.03
CA LEU A 96 -9.49 -12.26 21.08
C LEU A 96 -8.68 -12.01 19.81
N LYS A 97 -8.76 -12.93 18.84
CA LYS A 97 -8.34 -12.72 17.45
C LYS A 97 -9.44 -12.00 16.68
#